data_AF-A0A3D2FV67-F1
#
_entry.id   AF-A0A3D2FV67-F1
#
_cell.length_a   1.000
_cell.length_b   1.000
_cell.length_c   1.000
_cell.angle_alpha   90.00
_cell.angle_beta   90.00
_cell.angle_gamma   90.00
#
_symmetry.space_group_name_H-M   'P 1'
#
loop_
_entity.id
_entity.type
_entity.pdbx_description
1 polymer ?
#
loop_
_entity_poly.entity_id
_entity_poly.type
_entity_poly.pdbx_seq_one_letter_code
_entity_poly.pdbx_strand_id
1 'polypeptide(L)'
;IADLAPQMRKLLLSLTPDKPSEPLAFAEGIVTLMLCRVERPQLQMPPREDIRQMLIDRAFGSLAERQLLRERRTAIIEYPGQS
;
A
#
# COMPACT_ATOMS: atom_id res chain seq x y z
N ILE A 1 6.68 -10.23 10.08
CA ILE A 1 7.84 -9.65 10.84
C ILE A 1 7.35 -8.62 11.87
N ALA A 2 6.30 -7.84 11.58
CA ALA A 2 5.75 -6.81 12.46
C ALA A 2 5.15 -7.29 13.80
N ASP A 3 5.09 -8.61 14.04
CA ASP A 3 4.58 -9.20 15.28
C ASP A 3 5.70 -9.77 16.18
N LEU A 4 6.96 -9.76 15.73
CA LEU A 4 8.09 -10.29 16.50
C LEU A 4 8.67 -9.25 17.46
N ALA A 5 9.27 -9.67 18.57
CA ALA A 5 10.03 -8.79 19.45
C ALA A 5 11.13 -8.03 18.67
N PRO A 6 11.40 -6.75 18.96
CA PRO A 6 12.34 -5.93 18.18
C PRO A 6 13.75 -6.54 18.05
N GLN A 7 14.22 -7.19 19.11
CA GLN A 7 15.54 -7.83 19.16
C GLN A 7 15.63 -9.03 18.21
N MET A 8 14.58 -9.85 18.16
CA MET A 8 14.47 -10.98 17.20
C MET A 8 14.41 -10.48 15.75
N ARG A 9 13.71 -9.37 15.47
CA ARG A 9 13.67 -8.81 14.11
C ARG A 9 15.05 -8.41 13.61
N LYS A 10 15.82 -7.69 14.44
CA LYS A 10 17.18 -7.27 14.09
C LYS A 10 18.07 -8.48 13.79
N LEU A 11 17.94 -9.53 14.59
CA LEU A 11 18.65 -10.79 14.37
C LEU A 11 18.26 -11.47 13.07
N LEU A 12 16.96 -11.68 12.82
CA LEU A 12 16.49 -12.32 11.59
C LEU A 12 16.89 -11.55 10.32
N LEU A 13 16.97 -10.22 10.37
CA LEU A 13 17.45 -9.40 9.25
C LEU A 13 18.96 -9.53 9.01
N SER A 14 19.72 -9.93 10.02
CA SER A 14 21.19 -10.08 9.94
C SER A 14 21.63 -11.51 9.61
N LEU A 15 20.73 -12.50 9.70
CA LEU A 15 21.04 -13.90 9.46
C LEU A 15 21.12 -14.20 7.96
N THR A 16 22.10 -15.05 7.61
CA THR A 16 22.14 -15.65 6.27
C THR A 16 21.14 -16.80 6.21
N PRO A 17 20.44 -16.98 5.07
CA PRO A 17 19.54 -18.10 4.89
C PRO A 17 20.25 -19.44 5.15
N ASP A 18 19.51 -20.40 5.72
CA ASP A 18 19.96 -21.77 5.96
C ASP A 18 21.17 -21.92 6.90
N LYS A 19 21.53 -20.87 7.65
CA LYS A 19 22.51 -20.96 8.74
C LYS A 19 21.86 -20.67 10.09
N PRO A 20 22.09 -21.54 11.09
CA PRO A 20 21.67 -21.25 12.46
C PRO A 20 22.46 -20.07 13.02
N SER A 21 21.80 -19.29 13.87
CA SER A 21 22.40 -18.20 14.62
C SER A 21 23.30 -18.72 15.74
N GLU A 22 24.13 -17.84 16.29
CA GLU A 22 24.70 -18.09 17.62
C GLU A 22 23.58 -18.26 18.66
N PRO A 23 23.79 -19.07 19.70
CA PRO A 23 22.82 -19.24 20.78
C PRO A 23 22.55 -17.90 21.47
N LEU A 24 21.27 -17.56 21.62
CA LEU A 24 20.83 -16.33 22.26
C LEU A 24 20.14 -16.63 23.57
N ALA A 25 20.56 -15.94 24.62
CA ALA A 25 19.88 -16.00 25.92
C ALA A 25 18.65 -15.09 25.90
N PHE A 26 17.49 -15.69 26.10
CA PHE A 26 16.20 -15.04 26.32
C PHE A 26 15.71 -15.30 27.75
N ALA A 27 14.66 -14.57 28.16
CA ALA A 27 14.07 -14.75 29.49
C ALA A 27 13.57 -16.18 29.74
N GLU A 28 13.21 -16.91 28.68
CA GLU A 28 12.69 -18.29 28.75
C GLU A 28 13.78 -19.37 28.57
N GLY A 29 15.03 -19.00 28.28
CA GLY A 29 16.13 -19.95 28.06
C GLY A 29 17.05 -19.58 26.90
N ILE A 30 17.81 -20.57 26.41
CA ILE A 30 18.73 -20.39 25.27
C ILE A 30 18.02 -20.85 24.00
N VAL A 31 17.99 -20.00 22.97
CA VAL A 31 17.34 -20.27 21.68
C VAL A 31 18.32 -20.10 20.53
N THR A 32 18.23 -20.98 19.53
CA THR A 32 18.93 -20.85 18.24
C THR A 32 17.89 -20.63 17.14
N LEU A 33 18.12 -19.66 16.27
CA LEU A 33 17.20 -19.28 15.20
C LEU A 33 17.83 -19.57 13.83
N MET A 34 17.03 -19.98 12.85
CA MET A 34 17.47 -20.17 11.48
C MET A 34 16.45 -19.57 10.51
N LEU A 35 16.94 -18.86 9.50
CA LEU A 35 16.10 -18.29 8.45
C LEU A 35 15.96 -19.29 7.30
N CYS A 36 14.84 -19.99 7.22
CA CYS A 36 14.64 -21.03 6.19
C CYS A 36 14.32 -20.44 4.81
N ARG A 37 13.54 -19.35 4.76
CA ARG A 37 13.12 -18.73 3.49
C ARG A 37 12.73 -17.28 3.70
N VAL A 38 13.16 -16.41 2.78
CA VAL A 38 12.65 -15.04 2.66
C VAL A 38 11.84 -14.95 1.38
N GLU A 39 10.52 -14.86 1.52
CA GLU A 39 9.65 -14.57 0.40
C GLU A 39 9.62 -13.05 0.19
N ARG A 40 10.23 -12.59 -0.91
CA ARG A 40 10.03 -11.22 -1.35
C ARG A 40 8.74 -11.19 -2.16
N PRO A 41 7.65 -10.57 -1.68
CA PRO A 41 6.46 -10.44 -2.48
C PRO A 41 6.83 -9.68 -3.75
N GLN A 42 6.52 -10.25 -4.90
CA GLN A 42 6.58 -9.51 -6.16
C GLN A 42 5.41 -8.53 -6.13
N LEU A 43 5.70 -7.33 -5.62
CA LEU A 43 4.77 -6.22 -5.70
C LEU A 43 4.70 -5.81 -7.17
N GLN A 44 3.59 -6.14 -7.84
CA GLN A 44 3.27 -5.56 -9.14
C GLN A 44 2.89 -4.10 -8.90
N MET A 45 3.91 -3.25 -8.78
CA MET A 45 3.67 -1.82 -8.68
C MET A 45 3.24 -1.30 -10.06
N PRO A 46 2.15 -0.52 -10.13
CA PRO A 46 1.81 0.15 -11.37
C PRO A 46 2.98 1.07 -11.79
N PRO A 47 3.24 1.21 -13.09
CA PRO A 47 4.26 2.14 -13.57
C PRO A 47 3.88 3.56 -13.16
N ARG A 48 4.90 4.42 -13.02
CA ARG A 48 4.70 5.81 -12.57
C ARG A 48 3.75 6.59 -13.48
N GLU A 49 3.73 6.28 -14.77
CA GLU A 49 2.87 6.94 -15.73
C GLU A 49 1.39 6.64 -15.47
N ASP A 50 1.05 5.39 -15.15
CA ASP A 50 -0.32 5.01 -14.81
C ASP A 50 -0.81 5.73 -13.54
N ILE A 51 0.07 5.86 -12.53
CA ILE A 51 -0.23 6.63 -11.31
C ILE A 51 -0.46 8.11 -11.67
N ARG A 52 0.40 8.67 -12.53
CA ARG A 52 0.29 10.07 -12.97
C ARG A 52 -1.02 10.30 -13.70
N GLN A 53 -1.37 9.43 -14.64
CA GLN A 53 -2.61 9.53 -15.41
C GLN A 53 -3.83 9.42 -14.50
N MET A 54 -3.85 8.44 -13.58
CA MET A 54 -4.93 8.27 -12.61
C MET A 54 -5.14 9.53 -11.74
N LEU A 55 -4.05 10.18 -11.32
CA LEU A 55 -4.13 11.40 -10.52
C LEU A 55 -4.68 12.58 -11.34
N ILE A 56 -4.26 12.69 -12.60
CA ILE A 56 -4.76 13.71 -13.54
C ILE A 56 -6.27 13.50 -13.75
N ASP A 57 -6.69 12.28 -14.10
CA ASP A 57 -8.10 11.96 -14.36
C ASP A 57 -8.98 12.26 -13.14
N ARG A 58 -8.50 11.93 -11.94
CA ARG A 58 -9.20 12.24 -10.69
C ARG A 58 -9.36 13.74 -10.48
N ALA A 59 -8.32 14.53 -10.76
CA ALA A 59 -8.37 15.97 -10.60
C ALA A 59 -9.33 16.60 -11.62
N PHE A 60 -9.23 16.20 -12.89
CA PHE A 60 -10.09 16.69 -13.96
C PHE A 60 -11.56 16.30 -13.74
N GLY A 61 -11.83 15.06 -13.33
CA GLY A 61 -13.20 14.60 -13.03
C GLY A 61 -13.87 15.46 -11.96
N SER A 62 -13.17 15.75 -10.85
CA SER A 62 -13.67 16.62 -9.78
C SER A 62 -13.94 18.05 -10.25
N LEU A 63 -13.06 18.61 -11.07
CA LEU A 63 -13.24 19.96 -11.64
C LEU A 63 -14.41 20.00 -12.62
N ALA A 64 -14.51 19.00 -13.50
CA ALA A 64 -15.58 18.89 -14.49
C ALA A 64 -16.95 18.78 -13.82
N GLU A 65 -17.08 17.91 -12.80
CA GLU A 65 -18.33 17.76 -12.05
C GLU A 65 -18.76 19.08 -11.40
N ARG A 66 -17.83 19.77 -10.73
CA ARG A 66 -18.10 21.07 -10.12
C ARG A 66 -18.53 22.11 -11.15
N GLN A 67 -17.90 22.12 -12.32
CA GLN A 67 -18.25 23.06 -13.38
C GLN A 67 -19.64 22.76 -13.93
N LEU A 68 -19.93 21.50 -14.26
CA LEU A 68 -21.25 21.09 -14.76
C LEU A 68 -22.37 21.44 -13.77
N LEU A 69 -22.14 21.25 -12.46
CA LEU A 69 -23.09 21.66 -11.44
C LEU A 69 -23.31 23.17 -11.41
N ARG A 70 -22.29 23.99 -11.67
CA ARG A 70 -22.43 25.45 -11.76
C ARG A 70 -23.25 25.84 -12.98
N GLU A 71 -22.90 25.32 -14.15
CA GLU A 71 -23.63 25.58 -15.39
C GLU A 71 -25.10 25.18 -15.28
N ARG A 72 -25.37 24.01 -14.68
CA ARG A 72 -26.74 23.53 -14.46
C ARG A 72 -27.57 24.46 -13.57
N ARG A 73 -26.97 25.13 -12.58
CA ARG A 73 -27.69 26.05 -11.68
C ARG A 73 -28.15 27.33 -12.39
N THR A 74 -27.45 27.73 -13.44
CA THR A 74 -27.76 28.94 -14.22
C THR A 74 -28.49 28.63 -15.53
N ALA A 75 -28.55 27.35 -15.92
CA ALA A 75 -29.25 26.91 -17.11
C ALA A 75 -30.79 26.93 -16.91
N ILE A 76 -31.50 27.38 -17.94
CA ILE A 76 -32.93 27.12 -18.09
C ILE A 76 -33.06 25.72 -18.69
N ILE A 77 -33.70 24.80 -17.98
CA ILE A 77 -33.86 23.41 -18.39
C ILE A 77 -35.35 23.13 -18.56
N GLU A 78 -35.78 22.95 -19.82
CA GLU A 78 -37.14 22.55 -20.15
C GLU A 78 -37.24 21.02 -20.22
N TYR A 79 -38.22 20.45 -19.53
CA TYR A 79 -38.51 19.00 -19.60
C TYR A 79 -39.82 18.79 -20.36
N PRO A 80 -39.78 18.42 -21.64
CA PRO A 80 -40.99 18.14 -22.39
C PRO A 80 -41.68 16.89 -21.82
N GLY A 81 -42.96 17.03 -21.40
CA GLY A 81 -43.80 15.91 -20.96
C GLY A 81 -44.11 15.81 -19.46
N GLN A 82 -43.75 16.80 -18.64
CA GLN A 82 -44.30 16.94 -17.29
C GLN A 82 -45.41 18.01 -17.30
N SER A 83 -46.65 17.57 -17.49
CA SER A 83 -47.90 18.33 -17.37
C SER A 83 -48.90 17.50 -16.60
#